data_AF-A0A5M4ES48-F1
#
_entry.id   AF-A0A5M4ES48-F1
#
_cell.length_a   1.000
_cell.length_b   1.000
_cell.length_c   1.000
_cell.angle_alpha   90.00
_cell.angle_beta   90.00
_cell.angle_gamma   90.00
#
_symmetry.space_group_name_H-M   'P 1'
#
loop_
_entity.id
_entity.type
_entity.pdbx_description
1 polymer ?
#
loop_
_entity_poly.entity_id
_entity_poly.type
_entity_poly.pdbx_seq_one_letter_code
_entity_poly.pdbx_strand_id
1 'polypeptide(L)'
;MFDSDRQNADITLCIFPHLREFIAVDARETRANGPTVLTLSISNILGEDFYSSIERDFSKMIRRKDIGFLELMGIPQQVEAVVRSNSLQRIIAELGIDMTSDSHDANGTVGVLFFAGSLLEFENSQLSEATSELFGKKLPLEMLDQLNEQLTELMGKERHALQRATRQDLSGLISGTSGAYVTLWENSGN
;
A
#
# COMPACT_ATOMS: atom_id res chain seq x y z
N MET A 1 16.22 10.45 -2.88
CA MET A 1 16.71 10.68 -1.51
C MET A 1 15.64 10.14 -0.58
N PHE A 2 15.80 8.90 -0.15
CA PHE A 2 14.81 8.22 0.71
C PHE A 2 14.91 8.79 2.11
N ASP A 3 13.77 9.16 2.69
CA ASP A 3 13.69 9.76 4.03
C ASP A 3 14.23 8.77 5.07
N SER A 4 15.22 9.20 5.85
CA SER A 4 16.05 8.36 6.73
C SER A 4 15.27 7.64 7.84
N ASP A 5 14.07 8.11 8.18
CA ASP A 5 13.19 7.45 9.16
C ASP A 5 12.58 6.14 8.63
N ARG A 6 12.56 5.92 7.30
CA ARG A 6 12.09 4.67 6.69
C ARG A 6 13.14 3.55 6.70
N GLN A 7 14.42 3.87 6.93
CA GLN A 7 15.49 2.86 6.95
C GLN A 7 15.36 1.87 8.11
N ASN A 8 14.61 2.24 9.15
CA ASN A 8 14.48 1.41 10.34
C ASN A 8 13.18 0.59 10.44
N ALA A 9 12.34 0.60 9.40
CA ALA A 9 11.13 -0.23 9.40
C ALA A 9 11.47 -1.73 9.46
N ASP A 10 10.77 -2.43 10.33
CA ASP A 10 10.86 -3.89 10.51
C ASP A 10 10.19 -4.64 9.36
N ILE A 11 9.09 -4.08 8.85
CA ILE A 11 8.35 -4.59 7.71
C ILE A 11 8.28 -3.46 6.69
N THR A 12 8.65 -3.74 5.43
CA THR A 12 8.54 -2.77 4.35
C THR A 12 7.66 -3.30 3.24
N LEU A 13 6.65 -2.51 2.87
CA LEU A 13 5.73 -2.81 1.77
C LEU A 13 6.14 -2.03 0.53
N CYS A 14 6.55 -2.73 -0.53
CA CYS A 14 6.84 -2.16 -1.83
C CYS A 14 5.58 -2.26 -2.70
N ILE A 15 4.91 -1.12 -2.88
CA ILE A 15 3.61 -1.01 -3.55
C ILE A 15 3.78 -0.44 -4.96
N PHE A 16 3.10 -1.08 -5.92
CA PHE A 16 3.00 -0.67 -7.32
C PHE A 16 1.56 -0.23 -7.59
N PRO A 17 1.28 1.08 -7.72
CA PRO A 17 -0.08 1.61 -7.70
C PRO A 17 -1.05 1.01 -8.74
N HIS A 18 -0.55 0.56 -9.89
CA HIS A 18 -1.39 0.02 -10.96
C HIS A 18 -1.35 -1.52 -11.04
N LEU A 19 -0.66 -2.20 -10.12
CA LEU A 19 -0.62 -3.66 -10.07
C LEU A 19 -1.52 -4.21 -8.96
N ARG A 20 -1.81 -5.51 -9.06
CA ARG A 20 -2.51 -6.26 -8.01
C ARG A 20 -1.53 -6.97 -7.09
N GLU A 21 -0.23 -6.88 -7.38
CA GLU A 21 0.86 -7.50 -6.65
C GLU A 21 1.69 -6.44 -5.94
N PHE A 22 2.16 -6.78 -4.75
CA PHE A 22 3.10 -5.98 -3.98
C PHE A 22 4.12 -6.89 -3.29
N ILE A 23 5.27 -6.34 -2.91
CA ILE A 23 6.29 -7.10 -2.17
C ILE A 23 6.25 -6.67 -0.72
N ALA A 24 6.24 -7.64 0.18
CA ALA A 24 6.45 -7.43 1.59
C ALA A 24 7.83 -7.97 1.99
N VAL A 25 8.67 -7.09 2.51
CA VAL A 25 9.95 -7.41 3.11
C VAL A 25 9.75 -7.43 4.62
N ASP A 26 9.77 -8.61 5.23
CA ASP A 26 9.73 -8.74 6.69
C ASP A 26 11.14 -9.05 7.19
N ALA A 27 11.76 -8.05 7.80
CA ALA A 27 13.15 -8.09 8.22
C ALA A 27 13.32 -8.18 9.74
N ARG A 28 12.25 -8.57 10.46
CA ARG A 28 12.27 -8.72 11.91
C ARG A 28 13.21 -9.83 12.34
N GLU A 29 14.10 -9.51 13.29
CA GLU A 29 14.98 -10.50 13.93
C GLU A 29 14.20 -11.54 14.77
N THR A 30 13.01 -11.18 15.24
CA THR A 30 12.16 -12.02 16.11
C THR A 30 11.36 -13.10 15.35
N ARG A 31 11.46 -13.16 14.02
CA ARG A 31 10.75 -14.15 13.20
C ARG A 31 11.47 -15.51 13.27
N ALA A 32 10.73 -16.56 13.64
CA ALA A 32 11.28 -17.91 13.86
C ALA A 32 12.04 -18.49 12.64
N ASN A 33 11.67 -18.08 11.42
CA ASN A 33 12.29 -18.54 10.17
C ASN A 33 13.29 -17.53 9.57
N GLY A 34 13.67 -16.50 10.32
CA GLY A 34 14.50 -15.39 9.80
C GLY A 34 13.74 -14.44 8.88
N PRO A 35 14.44 -13.46 8.29
CA PRO A 35 13.84 -12.48 7.38
C PRO A 35 13.23 -13.14 6.13
N THR A 36 12.19 -12.55 5.56
CA THR A 36 11.52 -13.06 4.36
C THR A 36 11.15 -11.96 3.37
N VAL A 37 11.13 -12.31 2.08
CA VAL A 37 10.63 -11.47 0.99
C VAL A 37 9.49 -12.22 0.33
N LEU A 38 8.29 -11.65 0.37
CA LEU A 38 7.07 -12.27 -0.11
C LEU A 38 6.40 -11.39 -1.18
N THR A 39 6.08 -11.98 -2.32
CA THR A 39 5.18 -11.35 -3.30
C THR A 39 3.76 -11.74 -2.97
N LEU A 40 2.91 -10.75 -2.67
CA LEU A 40 1.52 -10.94 -2.27
C LEU A 40 0.58 -10.29 -3.27
N SER A 41 -0.66 -10.81 -3.36
CA SER A 41 -1.72 -10.16 -4.13
C SER A 41 -2.63 -9.36 -3.21
N ILE A 42 -3.05 -8.18 -3.67
CA ILE A 42 -4.09 -7.38 -3.04
C ILE A 42 -5.42 -8.14 -2.92
N SER A 43 -5.63 -9.18 -3.73
CA SER A 43 -6.82 -10.05 -3.64
C SER A 43 -6.85 -10.85 -2.33
N ASN A 44 -5.70 -11.11 -1.72
CA ASN A 44 -5.63 -11.76 -0.40
C ASN A 44 -6.04 -10.79 0.73
N ILE A 45 -5.94 -9.48 0.46
CA ILE A 45 -6.33 -8.42 1.40
C ILE A 45 -7.81 -8.07 1.24
N LEU A 46 -8.25 -7.90 -0.01
CA LEU A 46 -9.60 -7.44 -0.37
C LEU A 46 -10.60 -8.61 -0.43
N GLY A 47 -10.78 -9.28 0.71
CA GLY A 47 -11.79 -10.33 0.89
C GLY A 47 -13.06 -9.83 1.62
N GLU A 48 -14.06 -10.71 1.71
CA GLU A 48 -15.33 -10.41 2.41
C GLU A 48 -15.13 -9.93 3.85
N ASP A 49 -14.16 -10.49 4.59
CA ASP A 49 -13.87 -10.06 5.97
C ASP A 49 -13.39 -8.61 6.05
N PHE A 50 -12.62 -8.17 5.05
CA PHE A 50 -12.14 -6.79 4.95
C PHE A 50 -13.30 -5.85 4.65
N TYR A 51 -14.13 -6.18 3.66
CA TYR A 51 -15.30 -5.38 3.31
C TYR A 51 -16.29 -5.27 4.47
N SER A 52 -16.62 -6.41 5.08
CA SER A 52 -17.52 -6.48 6.25
C SER A 52 -16.99 -5.68 7.44
N SER A 53 -15.67 -5.64 7.63
CA SER A 53 -15.06 -4.87 8.72
C SER A 53 -15.14 -3.36 8.47
N ILE A 54 -14.87 -2.91 7.24
CA ILE A 54 -15.04 -1.50 6.86
C ILE A 54 -16.49 -1.07 7.01
N GLU A 55 -17.44 -1.84 6.49
CA GLU A 55 -18.87 -1.52 6.58
C GLU A 55 -19.33 -1.40 8.04
N ARG A 56 -18.89 -2.33 8.88
CA ARG A 56 -19.20 -2.32 10.32
C ARG A 56 -18.64 -1.07 11.00
N ASP A 57 -17.38 -0.73 10.75
CA ASP A 57 -16.71 0.40 11.40
C ASP A 57 -17.26 1.74 10.90
N PHE A 58 -17.53 1.85 9.59
CA PHE A 58 -18.23 2.98 9.00
C PHE A 58 -19.63 3.16 9.59
N SER A 59 -20.41 2.08 9.67
CA SER A 59 -21.76 2.09 10.24
C SER A 59 -21.76 2.56 11.70
N LYS A 60 -20.81 2.09 12.52
CA LYS A 60 -20.61 2.56 13.90
C LYS A 60 -20.26 4.05 13.96
N MET A 61 -19.46 4.53 13.02
CA MET A 61 -19.02 5.92 12.97
C MET A 61 -20.19 6.87 12.67
N ILE A 62 -21.02 6.57 11.67
CA ILE A 62 -22.12 7.46 11.24
C ILE A 62 -23.38 7.36 12.12
N ARG A 63 -23.56 6.27 12.86
CA ARG A 63 -24.74 6.06 13.74
C ARG A 63 -24.56 6.65 15.14
N ARG A 64 -23.48 7.39 15.41
CA ARG A 64 -23.29 8.06 16.70
C ARG A 64 -24.38 9.11 16.90
N LYS A 65 -25.04 9.07 18.06
CA LYS A 65 -26.20 9.92 18.37
C LYS A 65 -25.86 11.40 18.52
N ASP A 66 -24.57 11.72 18.59
CA ASP A 66 -24.05 13.04 18.94
C ASP A 66 -23.39 13.77 17.76
N ILE A 67 -23.63 13.35 16.51
CA ILE A 67 -23.04 13.98 15.31
C ILE A 67 -23.81 15.24 14.92
N GLY A 68 -23.18 16.39 15.07
CA GLY A 68 -23.55 17.67 14.46
C GLY A 68 -22.93 17.88 13.07
N PHE A 69 -23.35 18.95 12.38
CA PHE A 69 -22.88 19.26 11.02
C PHE A 69 -21.36 19.45 10.89
N LEU A 70 -20.68 19.91 11.94
CA LEU A 70 -19.22 20.04 11.94
C LEU A 70 -18.52 18.67 11.93
N GLU A 71 -19.08 17.66 12.61
CA GLU A 71 -18.52 16.31 12.64
C GLU A 71 -18.80 15.56 11.33
N LEU A 72 -19.88 15.89 10.60
CA LEU A 72 -20.12 15.39 9.25
C LEU A 72 -19.00 15.78 8.28
N MET A 73 -18.42 16.98 8.42
CA MET A 73 -17.29 17.41 7.58
C MET A 73 -16.01 16.58 7.85
N GLY A 74 -15.90 15.98 9.03
CA GLY A 74 -14.77 15.11 9.39
C GLY A 74 -14.92 13.66 8.93
N ILE A 75 -16.12 13.24 8.51
CA ILE A 75 -16.39 11.86 8.10
C ILE A 75 -15.47 11.37 6.99
N PRO A 76 -15.24 12.10 5.87
CA PRO A 76 -14.36 11.62 4.80
C PRO A 76 -12.96 11.22 5.28
N GLN A 77 -12.35 12.03 6.15
CA GLN A 77 -11.03 11.75 6.73
C GLN A 77 -11.07 10.53 7.66
N GLN A 78 -12.17 10.35 8.41
CA GLN A 78 -12.34 9.18 9.27
C GLN A 78 -12.57 7.90 8.45
N VAL A 79 -13.30 7.96 7.33
CA VAL A 79 -13.43 6.84 6.39
C VAL A 79 -12.06 6.43 5.86
N GLU A 80 -11.26 7.40 5.42
CA GLU A 80 -9.90 7.15 4.96
C GLU A 80 -9.05 6.43 6.03
N ALA A 81 -9.14 6.89 7.28
CA ALA A 81 -8.44 6.28 8.40
C ALA A 81 -8.91 4.83 8.67
N VAL A 82 -10.22 4.57 8.60
CA VAL A 82 -10.80 3.22 8.76
C VAL A 82 -10.32 2.28 7.66
N VAL A 83 -10.36 2.72 6.39
CA VAL A 83 -9.88 1.92 5.25
C VAL A 83 -8.40 1.62 5.39
N ARG A 84 -7.59 2.64 5.73
CA ARG A 84 -6.13 2.48 5.92
C ARG A 84 -5.81 1.50 7.05
N SER A 85 -6.47 1.63 8.19
CA SER A 85 -6.24 0.77 9.36
C SER A 85 -6.61 -0.69 9.07
N ASN A 86 -7.80 -0.94 8.50
CA ASN A 86 -8.24 -2.28 8.12
C ASN A 86 -7.31 -2.90 7.07
N SER A 87 -6.80 -2.11 6.13
CA SER A 87 -5.86 -2.59 5.10
C SER A 87 -4.54 -3.06 5.72
N LEU A 88 -3.97 -2.25 6.62
CA LEU A 88 -2.73 -2.58 7.31
C LEU A 88 -2.87 -3.83 8.19
N GLN A 89 -3.95 -3.93 8.96
CA GLN A 89 -4.22 -5.11 9.80
C GLN A 89 -4.30 -6.38 8.96
N ARG A 90 -4.96 -6.33 7.80
CA ARG A 90 -5.07 -7.48 6.92
C ARG A 90 -3.74 -7.85 6.27
N ILE A 91 -2.94 -6.88 5.83
CA ILE A 91 -1.59 -7.12 5.31
C ILE A 91 -0.73 -7.84 6.36
N ILE A 92 -0.77 -7.37 7.60
CA ILE A 92 -0.05 -7.95 8.74
C ILE A 92 -0.52 -9.39 9.01
N ALA A 93 -1.83 -9.63 8.98
CA ALA A 93 -2.39 -10.97 9.15
C ALA A 93 -1.93 -11.93 8.03
N GLU A 94 -1.94 -11.48 6.77
CA GLU A 94 -1.44 -12.28 5.62
C GLU A 94 0.06 -12.60 5.74
N LEU A 95 0.84 -11.73 6.40
CA LEU A 95 2.25 -12.00 6.70
C LEU A 95 2.46 -13.02 7.83
N GLY A 96 1.38 -13.54 8.42
CA GLY A 96 1.40 -14.51 9.51
C GLY A 96 1.78 -13.89 10.85
N ILE A 97 1.51 -12.60 11.04
CA ILE A 97 1.86 -11.86 12.26
C ILE A 97 0.68 -11.95 13.22
N ASP A 98 0.83 -12.74 14.28
CA ASP A 98 -0.17 -12.81 15.35
C ASP A 98 -0.10 -11.52 16.19
N MET A 99 -1.07 -10.63 15.97
CA MET A 99 -1.27 -9.39 16.75
C MET A 99 -1.96 -9.64 18.10
N THR A 100 -2.17 -10.91 18.48
CA THR A 100 -2.95 -11.34 19.64
C THR A 100 -2.14 -11.41 20.95
N SER A 101 -0.83 -11.12 20.92
CA SER A 101 0.01 -11.17 22.11
C SER A 101 0.12 -9.78 22.76
N ASP A 102 -0.40 -9.65 23.98
CA ASP A 102 -0.38 -8.48 24.89
C ASP A 102 1.02 -7.91 25.24
N SER A 103 2.04 -8.13 24.41
CA SER A 103 3.32 -7.47 24.55
C SER A 103 3.29 -6.15 23.80
N HIS A 104 3.26 -5.06 24.56
CA HIS A 104 3.36 -3.67 24.12
C HIS A 104 4.59 -3.33 23.23
N ASP A 105 5.48 -4.30 22.96
CA ASP A 105 6.76 -4.15 22.24
C ASP A 105 6.90 -5.04 20.99
N ALA A 106 5.87 -5.80 20.56
CA ALA A 106 5.96 -6.68 19.38
C ALA A 106 5.53 -6.03 18.05
N ASN A 107 5.17 -4.75 18.07
CA ASN A 107 4.70 -4.03 16.89
C ASN A 107 5.90 -3.59 16.05
N GLY A 108 6.36 -4.48 15.16
CA GLY A 108 7.30 -4.10 14.12
C GLY A 108 6.81 -2.88 13.35
N THR A 109 7.69 -1.92 13.11
CA THR A 109 7.36 -0.70 12.35
C THR A 109 7.10 -1.06 10.88
N VAL A 110 5.96 -0.62 10.33
CA VAL A 110 5.59 -0.86 8.93
C VAL A 110 5.92 0.36 8.08
N GLY A 111 6.90 0.24 7.20
CA GLY A 111 7.25 1.20 6.17
C GLY A 111 6.52 0.91 4.85
N VAL A 112 6.17 1.95 4.11
CA VAL A 112 5.55 1.81 2.77
C VAL A 112 6.40 2.57 1.75
N LEU A 113 6.85 1.85 0.71
CA LEU A 113 7.57 2.36 -0.45
C LEU A 113 6.66 2.27 -1.67
N PHE A 114 6.36 3.41 -2.28
CA PHE A 114 5.59 3.46 -3.53
C PHE A 114 6.56 3.55 -4.70
N PHE A 115 6.46 2.60 -5.63
CA PHE A 115 7.22 2.60 -6.86
C PHE A 115 6.41 3.29 -7.95
N ALA A 116 6.58 4.62 -8.05
CA ALA A 116 5.90 5.47 -9.01
C ALA A 116 6.82 6.60 -9.52
N GLY A 117 6.48 7.19 -10.66
CA GLY A 117 7.23 8.32 -11.23
C GLY A 117 8.70 7.99 -11.48
N SER A 118 9.61 8.86 -11.04
CA SER A 118 11.05 8.70 -11.26
C SER A 118 11.67 7.46 -10.61
N LEU A 119 11.03 6.89 -9.57
CA LEU A 119 11.47 5.61 -9.00
C LEU A 119 11.30 4.46 -9.99
N LEU A 120 10.33 4.57 -10.90
CA LEU A 120 10.19 3.62 -12.00
C LEU A 120 11.26 3.81 -13.07
N GLU A 121 12.08 4.85 -13.06
CA GLU A 121 13.10 5.05 -14.10
C GLU A 121 14.47 4.48 -13.70
N PHE A 122 14.59 3.91 -12.49
CA PHE A 122 15.84 3.37 -11.99
C PHE A 122 16.34 2.23 -12.88
N GLU A 123 17.62 2.29 -13.21
CA GLU A 123 18.35 1.17 -13.80
C GLU A 123 18.64 0.10 -12.74
N ASN A 124 18.91 -1.14 -13.17
CA ASN A 124 19.16 -2.26 -12.25
C ASN A 124 20.32 -1.98 -11.26
N SER A 125 21.36 -1.26 -11.68
CA SER A 125 22.48 -0.86 -10.82
C SER A 125 22.03 0.10 -9.70
N GLN A 126 21.23 1.11 -10.05
CA GLN A 126 20.70 2.10 -9.11
C GLN A 126 19.70 1.48 -8.15
N LEU A 127 18.86 0.57 -8.65
CA LEU A 127 17.93 -0.19 -7.81
C LEU A 127 18.68 -1.07 -6.82
N SER A 128 19.70 -1.80 -7.28
CA SER A 128 20.53 -2.66 -6.43
C SER A 128 21.28 -1.88 -5.36
N GLU A 129 21.77 -0.68 -5.69
CA GLU A 129 22.42 0.21 -4.71
C GLU A 129 21.41 0.67 -3.65
N ALA A 130 20.22 1.13 -4.09
CA ALA A 130 19.17 1.58 -3.19
C ALA A 130 18.65 0.46 -2.28
N THR A 131 18.44 -0.75 -2.79
CA THR A 131 18.00 -1.89 -1.96
C THR A 131 19.10 -2.35 -1.00
N SER A 132 20.37 -2.31 -1.42
CA SER A 132 21.49 -2.58 -0.52
C SER A 132 21.59 -1.54 0.60
N GLU A 133 21.31 -0.26 0.32
CA GLU A 133 21.29 0.79 1.34
C GLU A 133 20.15 0.58 2.35
N LEU A 134 18.95 0.25 1.85
CA LEU A 134 17.75 0.12 2.67
C LEU A 134 17.70 -1.20 3.46
N PHE A 135 18.15 -2.30 2.86
CA PHE A 135 17.94 -3.65 3.38
C PHE A 135 19.24 -4.44 3.59
N GLY A 136 20.40 -3.94 3.14
CA GLY A 136 21.66 -4.71 3.14
C GLY A 136 22.18 -5.12 4.52
N LYS A 137 21.77 -4.42 5.57
CA LYS A 137 22.08 -4.79 6.97
C LYS A 137 21.09 -5.80 7.56
N LYS A 138 19.91 -5.95 6.95
CA LYS A 138 18.76 -6.69 7.50
C LYS A 138 18.46 -7.98 6.73
N LEU A 139 18.83 -8.03 5.45
CA LEU A 139 18.61 -9.19 4.57
C LEU A 139 19.95 -9.84 4.16
N PRO A 140 20.01 -11.17 4.09
CA PRO A 140 21.10 -11.89 3.43
C PRO A 140 21.25 -11.50 1.96
N LEU A 141 22.47 -11.63 1.41
CA LEU A 141 22.78 -11.25 0.03
C LEU A 141 21.86 -11.94 -1.00
N GLU A 142 21.63 -13.24 -0.84
CA GLU A 142 20.75 -14.02 -1.73
C GLU A 142 19.31 -13.49 -1.76
N MET A 143 18.82 -12.99 -0.63
CA MET A 143 17.48 -12.40 -0.53
C MET A 143 17.42 -10.99 -1.11
N LEU A 144 18.52 -10.24 -1.04
CA LEU A 144 18.63 -8.94 -1.71
C LEU A 144 18.61 -9.11 -3.22
N ASP A 145 19.32 -10.11 -3.75
CA ASP A 145 19.31 -10.43 -5.18
C ASP A 145 17.90 -10.84 -5.62
N GLN A 146 17.24 -11.71 -4.86
CA GLN A 146 15.84 -12.08 -5.11
C GLN A 146 14.90 -10.86 -5.06
N LEU A 147 15.06 -9.98 -4.08
CA LEU A 147 14.27 -8.75 -3.96
C LEU A 147 14.49 -7.84 -5.18
N ASN A 148 15.73 -7.68 -5.62
CA ASN A 148 16.07 -6.88 -6.80
C ASN A 148 15.43 -7.44 -8.08
N GLU A 149 15.49 -8.76 -8.28
CA GLU A 149 14.84 -9.41 -9.42
C GLU A 149 13.32 -9.18 -9.42
N GLN A 150 12.66 -9.39 -8.27
CA GLN A 150 11.22 -9.17 -8.12
C GLN A 150 10.82 -7.71 -8.31
N LEU A 151 11.60 -6.77 -7.75
CA LEU A 151 11.36 -5.34 -7.93
C LEU A 151 11.50 -4.94 -9.40
N THR A 152 12.55 -5.39 -10.09
CA THR A 152 12.74 -5.10 -11.52
C THR A 152 11.57 -5.64 -12.35
N GLU A 153 11.11 -6.87 -12.07
CA GLU A 153 9.95 -7.44 -12.77
C GLU A 153 8.68 -6.61 -12.55
N LEU A 154 8.34 -6.31 -11.30
CA LEU A 154 7.12 -5.56 -10.97
C LEU A 154 7.21 -4.09 -11.44
N MET A 155 8.37 -3.45 -11.37
CA MET A 155 8.59 -2.12 -11.96
C MET A 155 8.35 -2.14 -13.47
N GLY A 156 8.79 -3.19 -14.17
CA GLY A 156 8.50 -3.39 -15.59
C GLY A 156 6.99 -3.50 -15.86
N LYS A 157 6.28 -4.32 -15.08
CA LYS A 157 4.82 -4.47 -15.18
C LYS A 157 4.09 -3.15 -14.89
N GLU A 158 4.54 -2.40 -13.88
CA GLU A 158 3.96 -1.11 -13.49
C GLU A 158 4.11 -0.06 -14.60
N ARG A 159 5.29 0.03 -15.23
CA ARG A 159 5.50 0.90 -16.41
C ARG A 159 4.53 0.55 -17.54
N HIS A 160 4.34 -0.73 -17.82
CA HIS A 160 3.38 -1.18 -18.85
C HIS A 160 1.93 -0.92 -18.45
N ALA A 161 1.57 -1.08 -17.19
CA ALA A 161 0.25 -0.76 -16.68
C ALA A 161 -0.05 0.74 -16.82
N LEU A 162 0.91 1.60 -16.46
CA LEU A 162 0.82 3.04 -16.59
C LEU A 162 0.64 3.46 -18.06
N GLN A 163 1.44 2.92 -18.98
CA GLN A 163 1.30 3.19 -20.43
C GLN A 163 -0.08 2.80 -20.97
N ARG A 164 -0.63 1.66 -20.51
CA ARG A 164 -1.98 1.22 -20.90
C ARG A 164 -3.05 2.14 -20.34
N ALA A 165 -2.96 2.53 -19.07
CA ALA A 165 -3.91 3.43 -18.42
C ALA A 165 -3.94 4.80 -19.13
N THR A 166 -2.77 5.39 -19.41
CA THR A 166 -2.68 6.66 -20.16
C THR A 166 -3.27 6.53 -21.56
N ARG A 167 -3.01 5.43 -22.27
CA ARG A 167 -3.58 5.20 -23.60
C ARG A 167 -5.09 5.00 -23.58
N GLN A 168 -5.62 4.33 -22.56
CA GLN A 168 -7.06 4.14 -22.37
C GLN A 168 -7.75 5.46 -22.03
N ASP A 169 -7.15 6.29 -21.17
CA ASP A 169 -7.69 7.60 -20.82
C ASP A 169 -7.70 8.54 -22.04
N LEU A 170 -6.61 8.60 -22.82
CA LEU A 170 -6.57 9.33 -24.09
C LEU A 170 -7.61 8.80 -25.11
N SER A 171 -7.75 7.47 -25.22
CA SER A 171 -8.76 6.85 -26.08
C SER A 171 -10.18 7.19 -25.61
N GLY A 172 -10.42 7.24 -24.31
CA GLY A 172 -11.70 7.60 -23.69
C GLY A 172 -12.04 9.08 -23.86
N LEU A 173 -11.03 9.97 -23.82
CA LEU A 173 -11.17 11.40 -24.11
C LEU A 173 -11.48 11.65 -25.59
N ILE A 174 -10.82 10.91 -26.50
CA ILE A 174 -11.04 11.03 -27.96
C ILE A 174 -12.40 10.42 -28.38
N SER A 175 -12.83 9.33 -27.74
CA SER A 175 -14.11 8.68 -28.02
C SER A 175 -15.30 9.27 -27.25
N GLY A 176 -15.05 10.24 -26.36
CA GLY A 176 -16.08 10.91 -25.57
C GLY A 176 -16.69 10.04 -24.46
N THR A 177 -16.11 8.89 -24.14
CA THR A 177 -16.59 7.98 -23.09
C THR A 177 -15.93 8.22 -21.72
N SER A 178 -14.83 8.96 -21.66
CA SER A 178 -14.21 9.39 -20.39
C SER A 178 -14.80 10.75 -20.02
N GLY A 179 -15.80 10.74 -19.13
CA GLY A 179 -16.36 11.95 -18.57
C GLY A 179 -15.27 12.69 -17.79
N ALA A 180 -14.99 13.93 -18.20
CA ALA A 180 -14.11 14.81 -17.43
C ALA A 180 -14.59 14.85 -15.97
N TYR A 181 -13.72 14.46 -15.04
CA TYR A 181 -13.91 14.67 -13.61
C TYR A 181 -13.90 16.18 -13.33
N VAL A 182 -15.02 16.85 -13.61
CA VAL A 182 -15.39 18.12 -13.00
C VAL A 182 -16.71 17.85 -12.30
N THR A 183 -16.64 17.42 -11.05
CA THR A 183 -17.81 17.44 -10.16
C THR A 183 -18.01 18.89 -9.74
N LEU A 184 -18.69 19.68 -10.58
CA LEU A 184 -19.30 20.93 -10.18
C LEU A 184 -20.49 20.57 -9.27
N TRP A 185 -20.30 20.71 -7.95
CA TRP A 185 -21.39 20.65 -6.99
C TRP A 185 -22.20 21.95 -7.09
N GLU A 186 -23.11 22.03 -8.05
CA GLU A 186 -24.12 23.10 -8.08
C GLU A 186 -25.39 22.64 -7.35
N ASN A 187 -25.57 23.15 -6.13
CA ASN A 187 -26.83 23.08 -5.42
C ASN A 187 -27.75 24.21 -5.92
N SER A 188 -28.69 23.90 -6.82
CA SER A 188 -29.86 24.76 -7.05
C SER A 188 -31.03 24.19 -6.27
N GLY A 189 -31.17 24.64 -5.02
CA GLY A 189 -32.36 24.41 -4.23
C GLY A 189 -33.55 25.13 -4.85
N ASN A 190 -34.64 24.40 -5.05
CA ASN A 190 -35.99 24.95 -5.23
C ASN A 190 -36.80 24.58 -3.98
#